data_AF-A0A6D2IFZ7-F1
#
_entry.id   AF-A0A6D2IFZ7-F1
#
_cell.length_a   1.000
_cell.length_b   1.000
_cell.length_c   1.000
_cell.angle_alpha   90.00
_cell.angle_beta   90.00
_cell.angle_gamma   90.00
#
_symmetry.space_group_name_H-M   'P 1'
#
loop_
_entity.id
_entity.type
_entity.pdbx_description
1 polymer ?
#
loop_
_entity_poly.entity_id
_entity_poly.type
_entity_poly.pdbx_seq_one_letter_code
_entity_poly.pdbx_strand_id
1 'polypeptide(L)'
;MLSDQLSDHVFMSMGFGVQVCKDPRWGRCFESYSEDTDGVCNITSFVFGLQGTPPQGHPAGYPFVAGRQNVVACAKHFVGDGDDRSLLKFVGCKEHREIAHEAVRKSLVLLKNGRDSQKPFLQLDRNAKKVLVAGTHANNLGFQCGGWTKTWQGTTLLESLERKRKWFTRNPPSEETLTSNDFCYAIVAFGAPYAESRGDDPEPSIHFDGAEVVRLVAEKVPTVVILMTGRLVVLDPTVLEKVEALVAAWLPGTEGDGITDVVFADIGLEMF
;
A
#
# COMPACT_ATOMS: atom_id res chain seq x y z
N MET A 1 34.76 33.41 18.90
CA MET A 1 35.34 32.31 18.09
C MET A 1 34.91 31.00 18.72
N LEU A 2 33.82 30.39 18.22
CA LEU A 2 33.32 29.01 18.41
C LEU A 2 31.80 28.99 18.12
N SER A 3 31.42 29.19 16.86
CA SER A 3 30.02 29.10 16.39
C SER A 3 29.86 28.36 15.05
N ASP A 4 30.95 28.14 14.31
CA ASP A 4 30.89 27.85 12.86
C ASP A 4 31.50 26.46 12.52
N GLN A 5 31.13 25.41 13.26
CA GLN A 5 31.61 24.03 13.00
C GLN A 5 30.52 22.94 13.04
N LEU A 6 29.27 23.27 12.73
CA LEU A 6 28.14 22.32 12.73
C LEU A 6 27.16 22.48 11.55
N SER A 7 27.64 22.75 10.32
CA SER A 7 26.76 22.98 9.15
C SER A 7 27.04 22.16 7.89
N ASP A 8 27.97 21.20 7.93
CA ASP A 8 28.53 20.55 6.75
C ASP A 8 28.13 19.07 6.66
N HIS A 9 26.87 18.77 7.02
CA HIS A 9 26.31 17.43 6.93
C HIS A 9 25.55 17.23 5.61
N VAL A 10 25.98 16.24 4.84
CA VAL A 10 25.31 15.76 3.62
C VAL A 10 24.56 14.49 3.98
N PHE A 11 23.24 14.48 3.78
CA PHE A 11 22.36 13.39 4.21
C PHE A 11 22.09 12.41 3.08
N MET A 12 22.08 11.10 3.37
CA MET A 12 21.85 10.05 2.39
C MET A 12 20.59 9.25 2.70
N SER A 13 19.70 9.11 1.71
CA SER A 13 18.47 8.34 1.79
C SER A 13 18.61 6.99 1.06
N MET A 14 18.44 5.89 1.79
CA MET A 14 18.41 4.52 1.25
C MET A 14 16.99 4.12 0.75
N GLY A 15 16.34 5.05 0.04
CA GLY A 15 14.90 5.03 -0.23
C GLY A 15 14.43 4.16 -1.39
N PHE A 16 15.18 4.05 -2.50
CA PHE A 16 14.67 3.46 -3.74
C PHE A 16 15.43 2.19 -4.16
N GLY A 17 14.70 1.12 -4.43
CA GLY A 17 15.24 -0.11 -4.99
C GLY A 17 15.26 -0.04 -6.52
N VAL A 18 16.42 -0.25 -7.14
CA VAL A 18 16.55 -0.39 -8.60
C VAL A 18 16.62 -1.85 -9.04
N GLN A 19 16.15 -2.77 -8.18
CA GLN A 19 16.13 -4.18 -8.51
C GLN A 19 14.96 -4.46 -9.46
N VAL A 20 15.16 -5.39 -10.40
CA VAL A 20 14.11 -5.91 -11.29
C VAL A 20 13.70 -7.28 -10.75
N CYS A 21 12.58 -7.36 -10.03
CA CYS A 21 12.13 -8.61 -9.42
C CYS A 21 11.61 -9.57 -10.50
N LYS A 22 12.39 -10.60 -10.84
CA LYS A 22 12.01 -11.64 -11.80
C LYS A 22 11.33 -12.87 -11.18
N ASP A 23 11.21 -12.92 -9.85
CA ASP A 23 10.59 -14.02 -9.12
C ASP A 23 9.89 -13.49 -7.86
N PRO A 24 8.53 -13.53 -7.79
CA PRO A 24 7.80 -12.98 -6.65
C PRO A 24 8.05 -13.75 -5.33
N ARG A 25 8.63 -14.95 -5.38
CA ARG A 25 8.99 -15.72 -4.19
C ARG A 25 10.04 -15.01 -3.32
N TRP A 26 10.78 -14.06 -3.89
CA TRP A 26 11.74 -13.24 -3.15
C TRP A 26 11.07 -12.33 -2.12
N GLY A 27 11.51 -12.42 -0.86
CA GLY A 27 10.98 -11.67 0.28
C GLY A 27 11.22 -10.16 0.27
N ARG A 28 11.84 -9.62 -0.79
CA ARG A 28 11.98 -8.17 -1.05
C ARG A 28 11.36 -7.73 -2.37
N CYS A 29 10.51 -8.55 -3.01
CA CYS A 29 9.90 -8.17 -4.29
C CYS A 29 9.11 -6.84 -4.20
N PHE A 30 8.52 -6.51 -3.05
CA PHE A 30 7.87 -5.20 -2.80
C PHE A 30 8.82 -3.99 -2.81
N GLU A 31 10.15 -4.18 -2.74
CA GLU A 31 11.14 -3.12 -2.89
C GLU A 31 11.52 -2.88 -4.37
N SER A 32 11.05 -3.76 -5.27
CA SER A 32 11.19 -3.62 -6.73
C SER A 32 9.92 -3.03 -7.32
N TYR A 33 10.06 -2.02 -8.18
CA TYR A 33 8.91 -1.34 -8.79
C TYR A 33 8.29 -2.09 -9.97
N SER A 34 9.03 -3.01 -10.61
CA SER A 34 8.54 -3.78 -11.75
C SER A 34 9.42 -5.01 -12.01
N GLU A 35 8.82 -6.05 -12.59
CA GLU A 35 9.57 -7.14 -13.22
C GLU A 35 10.19 -6.72 -14.56
N ASP A 36 9.79 -5.59 -15.14
CA ASP A 36 10.35 -5.02 -16.36
C ASP A 36 11.38 -3.91 -16.08
N THR A 37 12.44 -3.89 -16.87
CA THR A 37 13.56 -2.96 -16.72
C THR A 37 13.15 -1.54 -17.07
N ASP A 38 12.34 -1.32 -18.11
CA ASP A 38 11.94 0.03 -18.53
C ASP A 38 11.02 0.67 -17.49
N GLY A 39 10.13 -0.14 -16.87
CA GLY A 39 9.35 0.27 -15.70
C GLY A 39 10.21 0.75 -14.53
N VAL A 40 11.26 0.01 -14.16
CA VAL A 40 12.20 0.42 -13.09
C VAL A 40 13.00 1.67 -13.50
N CYS A 41 13.42 1.78 -14.77
CA CYS A 41 14.14 2.95 -15.30
C CYS A 41 13.30 4.24 -15.21
N ASN A 42 12.00 4.20 -15.52
CA ASN A 42 11.12 5.38 -15.45
C ASN A 42 10.99 5.95 -14.02
N ILE A 43 11.10 5.09 -13.00
CA ILE A 43 10.96 5.48 -11.59
C ILE A 43 12.29 6.04 -11.01
N THR A 44 13.40 5.99 -11.76
CA THR A 44 14.64 6.72 -11.40
C THR A 44 14.46 8.24 -11.33
N SER A 45 13.35 8.79 -11.84
CA SER A 45 12.89 10.17 -11.58
C SER A 45 12.81 10.52 -10.09
N PHE A 46 12.62 9.52 -9.21
CA PHE A 46 12.71 9.65 -7.75
C PHE A 46 14.06 10.22 -7.27
N VAL A 47 15.16 9.93 -7.99
CA VAL A 47 16.50 10.50 -7.74
C VAL A 47 16.49 12.02 -7.89
N PHE A 48 15.86 12.54 -8.96
CA PHE A 48 15.72 13.99 -9.16
C PHE A 48 14.76 14.62 -8.15
N GLY A 49 13.76 13.87 -7.65
CA GLY A 49 12.92 14.32 -6.55
C GLY A 49 13.72 14.54 -5.25
N LEU A 50 14.60 13.59 -4.90
CA LEU A 50 15.44 13.68 -3.70
C LEU A 50 16.59 14.68 -3.84
N GLN A 51 17.37 14.59 -4.93
CA GLN A 51 18.59 15.38 -5.15
C GLN A 51 18.35 16.73 -5.84
N GLY A 52 17.19 16.92 -6.46
CA GLY A 52 16.96 18.03 -7.39
C GLY A 52 17.51 17.75 -8.80
N THR A 53 17.16 18.60 -9.75
CA THR A 53 17.57 18.45 -11.17
C THR A 53 18.97 19.03 -11.40
N PRO A 54 19.92 18.27 -11.98
CA PRO A 54 21.23 18.80 -12.36
C PRO A 54 21.13 19.94 -13.39
N PRO A 55 22.02 20.95 -13.35
CA PRO A 55 22.04 22.00 -14.36
C PRO A 55 22.44 21.46 -15.73
N GLN A 56 22.04 22.17 -16.79
CA GLN A 56 22.39 21.80 -18.17
C GLN A 56 23.92 21.72 -18.34
N GLY A 57 24.41 20.59 -18.85
CA GLY A 57 25.84 20.32 -19.01
C GLY A 57 26.52 19.66 -17.79
N HIS A 58 25.80 19.35 -16.71
CA HIS A 58 26.34 18.52 -15.63
C HIS A 58 26.75 17.13 -16.15
N PRO A 59 27.97 16.63 -15.87
CA PRO A 59 28.42 15.35 -16.41
C PRO A 59 27.60 14.16 -15.93
N ALA A 60 27.29 13.24 -16.84
CA ALA A 60 26.64 11.97 -16.50
C ALA A 60 27.52 11.15 -15.55
N GLY A 61 26.90 10.52 -14.54
CA GLY A 61 27.59 9.72 -13.52
C GLY A 61 28.27 10.52 -12.41
N TYR A 62 28.27 11.85 -12.45
CA TYR A 62 28.79 12.67 -11.35
C TYR A 62 27.70 12.95 -10.30
N PRO A 63 28.02 12.85 -8.99
CA PRO A 63 27.05 13.09 -7.93
C PRO A 63 26.52 14.52 -7.98
N PHE A 64 25.25 14.69 -7.61
CA PHE A 64 24.57 15.98 -7.57
C PHE A 64 23.65 16.07 -6.35
N VAL A 65 23.55 17.26 -5.77
CA VAL A 65 22.50 17.63 -4.81
C VAL A 65 22.28 19.15 -4.92
N ALA A 66 21.07 19.59 -5.17
CA ALA A 66 20.75 20.97 -5.55
C ALA A 66 20.88 21.97 -4.39
N GLY A 67 20.74 21.52 -3.14
CA GLY A 67 20.89 22.38 -1.97
C GLY A 67 20.54 21.72 -0.65
N ARG A 68 20.54 22.51 0.43
CA ARG A 68 20.33 22.06 1.82
C ARG A 68 18.91 21.55 2.15
N GLN A 69 17.99 21.57 1.20
CA GLN A 69 16.65 20.97 1.32
C GLN A 69 16.52 19.63 0.58
N ASN A 70 17.57 19.23 -0.14
CA ASN A 70 17.67 17.98 -0.88
C ASN A 70 18.53 16.97 -0.11
N VAL A 71 18.38 15.69 -0.44
CA VAL A 71 19.16 14.60 0.14
C VAL A 71 19.85 13.80 -0.95
N VAL A 72 21.03 13.26 -0.67
CA VAL A 72 21.72 12.33 -1.56
C VAL A 72 20.90 11.05 -1.65
N ALA A 73 20.59 10.64 -2.88
CA ALA A 73 19.84 9.44 -3.15
C ALA A 73 20.80 8.25 -3.34
N CYS A 74 20.55 7.13 -2.66
CA CYS A 74 21.34 5.92 -2.81
C CYS A 74 20.61 4.89 -3.69
N ALA A 75 21.15 4.63 -4.89
CA ALA A 75 20.68 3.56 -5.77
C ALA A 75 21.11 2.22 -5.18
N LYS A 76 20.23 1.60 -4.40
CA LYS A 76 20.60 0.48 -3.52
C LYS A 76 20.50 -0.87 -4.26
N HIS A 77 21.35 -1.85 -3.95
CA HIS A 77 22.11 -2.00 -2.69
C HIS A 77 23.61 -1.64 -2.77
N PHE A 78 23.99 -0.40 -2.38
CA PHE A 78 25.32 -0.01 -1.86
C PHE A 78 25.37 1.48 -1.38
N VAL A 79 25.63 1.94 -0.14
CA VAL A 79 25.56 1.39 1.24
C VAL A 79 25.66 2.58 2.26
N GLY A 80 24.98 2.53 3.41
CA GLY A 80 25.18 3.43 4.59
C GLY A 80 24.07 4.47 4.89
N ASP A 81 23.80 4.74 6.17
CA ASP A 81 22.68 5.58 6.67
C ASP A 81 23.07 6.61 7.76
N GLY A 82 22.32 7.73 7.86
CA GLY A 82 22.50 8.78 8.88
C GLY A 82 21.43 9.88 8.82
N ASP A 83 20.97 10.37 9.98
CA ASP A 83 19.78 11.23 10.15
C ASP A 83 20.06 12.72 10.42
N ASP A 84 19.35 13.63 9.73
CA ASP A 84 19.25 15.04 10.15
C ASP A 84 18.05 15.26 11.08
N ARG A 85 18.28 15.87 12.23
CA ARG A 85 17.21 16.32 13.13
C ARG A 85 16.64 17.68 12.76
N SER A 86 17.33 18.47 11.92
CA SER A 86 16.84 19.78 11.45
C SER A 86 15.63 19.65 10.50
N LEU A 87 15.53 18.51 9.79
CA LEU A 87 14.47 18.22 8.83
C LEU A 87 13.19 17.63 9.46
N LEU A 88 13.17 17.38 10.78
CA LEU A 88 12.03 16.75 11.48
C LEU A 88 10.67 17.44 11.24
N LYS A 89 10.67 18.76 10.99
CA LYS A 89 9.45 19.53 10.66
C LYS A 89 8.78 19.14 9.33
N PHE A 90 9.50 18.46 8.44
CA PHE A 90 8.99 17.95 7.16
C PHE A 90 8.59 16.46 7.23
N VAL A 91 8.94 15.76 8.32
CA VAL A 91 8.62 14.34 8.50
C VAL A 91 7.13 14.20 8.79
N GLY A 92 6.39 13.56 7.88
CA GLY A 92 4.96 13.31 8.02
C GLY A 92 4.07 14.57 7.94
N CYS A 93 4.55 15.65 7.31
CA CYS A 93 3.76 16.87 7.09
C CYS A 93 2.57 16.61 6.13
N LYS A 94 1.59 17.54 6.13
CA LYS A 94 0.31 17.38 5.43
C LYS A 94 0.50 17.16 3.92
N GLU A 95 1.39 17.92 3.31
CA GLU A 95 1.67 17.92 1.88
C GLU A 95 2.27 16.57 1.45
N HIS A 96 3.16 16.00 2.25
CA HIS A 96 3.70 14.65 2.02
C HIS A 96 2.64 13.56 2.20
N ARG A 97 1.70 13.73 3.15
CA ARG A 97 0.56 12.81 3.31
C ARG A 97 -0.44 12.92 2.16
N GLU A 98 -0.65 14.10 1.59
CA GLU A 98 -1.51 14.28 0.40
C GLU A 98 -0.92 13.59 -0.83
N ILE A 99 0.40 13.67 -1.04
CA ILE A 99 1.11 12.92 -2.09
C ILE A 99 1.04 11.40 -1.82
N ALA A 100 1.25 10.97 -0.58
CA ALA A 100 1.13 9.55 -0.22
C ALA A 100 -0.30 9.02 -0.42
N HIS A 101 -1.32 9.81 -0.08
CA HIS A 101 -2.73 9.50 -0.33
C HIS A 101 -3.02 9.33 -1.82
N GLU A 102 -2.52 10.24 -2.67
CA GLU A 102 -2.62 10.10 -4.13
C GLU A 102 -1.91 8.83 -4.64
N ALA A 103 -0.71 8.53 -4.11
CA ALA A 103 0.05 7.34 -4.48
C ALA A 103 -0.66 6.04 -4.07
N VAL A 104 -1.30 5.99 -2.91
CA VAL A 104 -2.18 4.87 -2.50
C VAL A 104 -3.29 4.67 -3.50
N ARG A 105 -4.05 5.73 -3.82
CA ARG A 105 -5.16 5.66 -4.78
C ARG A 105 -4.71 5.17 -6.17
N LYS A 106 -3.54 5.62 -6.64
CA LYS A 106 -2.99 5.28 -7.96
C LYS A 106 -2.31 3.91 -8.03
N SER A 107 -1.90 3.32 -6.91
CA SER A 107 -1.26 2.00 -6.90
C SER A 107 -2.25 0.84 -6.88
N LEU A 108 -3.52 1.07 -6.53
CA LEU A 108 -4.51 0.00 -6.41
C LEU A 108 -4.80 -0.64 -7.77
N VAL A 109 -4.68 -1.97 -7.87
CA VAL A 109 -5.03 -2.73 -9.07
C VAL A 109 -6.35 -3.45 -8.84
N LEU A 110 -7.33 -3.17 -9.69
CA LEU A 110 -8.65 -3.80 -9.68
C LEU A 110 -8.60 -5.13 -10.44
N LEU A 111 -8.66 -6.24 -9.70
CA LEU A 111 -8.57 -7.60 -10.27
C LEU A 111 -9.95 -8.20 -10.58
N LYS A 112 -11.00 -7.74 -9.91
CA LYS A 112 -12.39 -8.14 -10.18
C LYS A 112 -13.37 -7.04 -9.76
N ASN A 113 -14.44 -6.83 -10.55
CA ASN A 113 -15.51 -5.89 -10.23
C ASN A 113 -16.89 -6.39 -10.71
N GLY A 114 -17.59 -7.12 -9.83
CA GLY A 114 -18.81 -7.85 -10.12
C GLY A 114 -18.54 -9.31 -10.51
N ARG A 115 -19.44 -10.23 -10.14
CA ARG A 115 -19.48 -11.60 -10.73
C ARG A 115 -19.98 -11.60 -12.18
N ASP A 116 -20.78 -10.62 -12.56
CA ASP A 116 -21.30 -10.39 -13.91
C ASP A 116 -20.56 -9.19 -14.52
N SER A 117 -19.88 -9.38 -15.65
CA SER A 117 -19.05 -8.33 -16.28
C SER A 117 -19.87 -7.13 -16.78
N GLN A 118 -21.20 -7.26 -16.85
CA GLN A 118 -22.11 -6.16 -17.20
C GLN A 118 -22.65 -5.41 -15.98
N LYS A 119 -22.28 -5.82 -14.75
CA LYS A 119 -22.77 -5.24 -13.50
C LYS A 119 -21.60 -5.00 -12.53
N PRO A 120 -20.93 -3.83 -12.60
CA PRO A 120 -19.90 -3.48 -11.62
C PRO A 120 -20.49 -3.44 -10.21
N PHE A 121 -19.65 -3.78 -9.23
CA PHE A 121 -20.01 -3.83 -7.80
C PHE A 121 -19.41 -2.67 -6.99
N LEU A 122 -18.21 -2.20 -7.35
CA LEU A 122 -17.62 -0.98 -6.80
C LEU A 122 -18.43 0.26 -7.20
N GLN A 123 -18.11 1.41 -6.58
CA GLN A 123 -19.04 2.55 -6.38
C GLN A 123 -20.05 2.24 -5.26
N LEU A 124 -19.56 1.67 -4.14
CA LEU A 124 -20.42 1.25 -3.03
C LEU A 124 -21.14 2.45 -2.40
N ASP A 125 -22.42 2.28 -2.03
CA ASP A 125 -23.18 3.34 -1.38
C ASP A 125 -22.65 3.62 0.04
N ARG A 126 -22.01 4.78 0.22
CA ARG A 126 -21.50 5.26 1.53
C ARG A 126 -22.62 5.41 2.58
N ASN A 127 -23.87 5.54 2.16
CA ASN A 127 -25.05 5.69 3.02
C ASN A 127 -25.75 4.36 3.36
N ALA A 128 -25.26 3.23 2.82
CA ALA A 128 -25.87 1.92 3.00
C ALA A 128 -26.11 1.58 4.48
N LYS A 129 -27.34 1.22 4.84
CA LYS A 129 -27.81 1.21 6.25
C LYS A 129 -26.92 0.40 7.19
N LYS A 130 -26.42 -0.75 6.72
CA LYS A 130 -25.65 -1.69 7.52
C LYS A 130 -24.60 -2.39 6.66
N VAL A 131 -23.35 -2.31 7.07
CA VAL A 131 -22.21 -2.84 6.32
C VAL A 131 -21.19 -3.40 7.29
N LEU A 132 -20.62 -4.53 6.92
CA LEU A 132 -19.60 -5.24 7.68
C LEU A 132 -18.20 -4.79 7.24
N VAL A 133 -17.32 -4.59 8.20
CA VAL A 133 -15.87 -4.46 8.00
C VAL A 133 -15.19 -5.61 8.76
N ALA A 134 -14.42 -6.43 8.06
CA ALA A 134 -13.82 -7.64 8.61
C ALA A 134 -12.40 -7.89 8.07
N GLY A 135 -11.75 -8.91 8.63
CA GLY A 135 -10.39 -9.31 8.28
C GLY A 135 -9.30 -8.66 9.12
N THR A 136 -8.15 -9.32 9.20
CA THR A 136 -7.06 -8.98 10.12
C THR A 136 -6.33 -7.69 9.76
N HIS A 137 -6.43 -7.24 8.52
CA HIS A 137 -5.74 -6.04 8.03
C HIS A 137 -6.63 -4.78 8.09
N ALA A 138 -7.95 -4.94 8.29
CA ALA A 138 -8.90 -3.82 8.22
C ALA A 138 -8.63 -2.73 9.26
N ASN A 139 -8.13 -3.07 10.44
CA ASN A 139 -7.77 -2.10 11.48
C ASN A 139 -6.36 -2.35 12.04
N ASN A 140 -5.37 -2.56 11.15
CA ASN A 140 -3.99 -2.79 11.57
C ASN A 140 -3.00 -2.01 10.70
N LEU A 141 -2.57 -0.85 11.20
CA LEU A 141 -1.63 0.03 10.50
C LEU A 141 -0.28 -0.65 10.21
N GLY A 142 0.21 -1.51 11.11
CA GLY A 142 1.46 -2.23 10.90
C GLY A 142 1.37 -3.22 9.75
N PHE A 143 0.22 -3.89 9.60
CA PHE A 143 -0.01 -4.79 8.47
C PHE A 143 -0.25 -4.04 7.17
N GLN A 144 -0.93 -2.89 7.22
CA GLN A 144 -1.15 -1.99 6.08
C GLN A 144 0.17 -1.40 5.52
N CYS A 145 1.15 -1.11 6.39
CA CYS A 145 2.47 -0.63 5.97
C CYS A 145 3.45 -1.77 5.59
N GLY A 146 3.31 -2.95 6.19
CA GLY A 146 4.20 -4.09 5.94
C GLY A 146 5.61 -3.91 6.50
N GLY A 147 6.60 -4.39 5.76
CA GLY A 147 8.01 -4.34 6.14
C GLY A 147 8.55 -2.92 6.37
N TRP A 148 9.70 -2.83 7.04
CA TRP A 148 10.46 -1.58 7.26
C TRP A 148 9.74 -0.43 8.00
N THR A 149 8.52 -0.64 8.52
CA THR A 149 7.70 0.45 9.11
C THR A 149 7.47 0.28 10.62
N LYS A 150 7.50 1.39 11.38
CA LYS A 150 7.06 1.43 12.79
C LYS A 150 5.62 1.94 12.92
N THR A 151 4.87 1.34 13.85
CA THR A 151 3.40 1.46 13.96
C THR A 151 2.92 2.67 14.79
N TRP A 152 3.40 3.89 14.50
CA TRP A 152 3.13 5.06 15.36
C TRP A 152 2.13 6.09 14.79
N GLN A 153 2.18 6.41 13.49
CA GLN A 153 1.33 7.46 12.89
C GLN A 153 0.82 7.04 11.52
N GLY A 154 -0.48 7.23 11.27
CA GLY A 154 -1.19 6.91 10.03
C GLY A 154 -2.68 6.75 10.29
N THR A 155 -3.45 6.38 9.27
CA THR A 155 -4.87 6.03 9.36
C THR A 155 -5.08 4.63 8.76
N THR A 156 -5.72 3.72 9.50
CA THR A 156 -6.10 2.39 9.00
C THR A 156 -7.26 2.46 8.01
N LEU A 157 -7.49 1.39 7.25
CA LEU A 157 -8.71 1.26 6.43
C LEU A 157 -10.00 1.48 7.25
N LEU A 158 -10.13 0.89 8.44
CA LEU A 158 -11.30 1.07 9.32
C LEU A 158 -11.41 2.50 9.83
N GLU A 159 -10.32 3.15 10.25
CA GLU A 159 -10.36 4.54 10.70
C GLU A 159 -10.76 5.48 9.56
N SER A 160 -10.30 5.21 8.34
CA SER A 160 -10.65 5.94 7.11
C SER A 160 -12.14 5.80 6.79
N LEU A 161 -12.67 4.57 6.91
CA LEU A 161 -14.11 4.28 6.83
C LEU A 161 -14.88 5.02 7.93
N GLU A 162 -14.41 4.99 9.17
CA GLU A 162 -15.16 5.46 10.34
C GLU A 162 -15.28 6.99 10.47
N ARG A 163 -14.50 7.78 9.72
CA ARG A 163 -14.50 9.25 9.81
C ARG A 163 -15.87 9.91 9.58
N LYS A 164 -16.80 9.26 8.86
CA LYS A 164 -18.15 9.77 8.58
C LYS A 164 -19.26 9.09 9.39
N ARG A 165 -19.04 7.87 9.88
CA ARG A 165 -20.03 7.01 10.56
C ARG A 165 -19.33 5.80 11.15
N LYS A 166 -19.86 5.21 12.23
CA LYS A 166 -19.41 3.88 12.66
C LYS A 166 -19.86 2.79 11.70
N TRP A 167 -19.04 1.76 11.54
CA TRP A 167 -19.35 0.56 10.74
C TRP A 167 -19.50 -0.64 11.68
N PHE A 168 -20.03 -1.75 11.18
CA PHE A 168 -20.10 -2.97 11.98
C PHE A 168 -18.80 -3.75 11.82
N THR A 169 -18.03 -3.91 12.89
CA THR A 169 -16.68 -4.49 12.81
C THR A 169 -16.58 -5.79 13.59
N ARG A 170 -16.17 -6.89 12.93
CA ARG A 170 -16.03 -8.21 13.58
C ARG A 170 -14.98 -9.05 12.84
N ASN A 171 -14.06 -9.66 13.57
CA ASN A 171 -12.98 -10.46 12.96
C ASN A 171 -12.57 -11.66 13.85
N PRO A 172 -12.79 -12.92 13.40
CA PRO A 172 -13.71 -13.29 12.33
C PRO A 172 -15.18 -13.02 12.73
N PRO A 173 -16.08 -12.75 11.77
CA PRO A 173 -17.52 -12.76 12.01
C PRO A 173 -18.03 -14.20 12.19
N SER A 174 -19.06 -14.40 13.04
CA SER A 174 -19.74 -15.70 13.16
C SER A 174 -20.86 -15.84 12.12
N GLU A 175 -21.26 -17.07 11.77
CA GLU A 175 -22.43 -17.32 10.91
C GLU A 175 -23.71 -16.65 11.43
N GLU A 176 -23.92 -16.69 12.76
CA GLU A 176 -25.02 -15.98 13.41
C GLU A 176 -24.94 -14.47 13.14
N THR A 177 -23.75 -13.87 13.24
CA THR A 177 -23.54 -12.46 12.91
C THR A 177 -23.90 -12.19 11.44
N LEU A 178 -23.48 -13.04 10.51
CA LEU A 178 -23.73 -12.85 9.09
C LEU A 178 -25.20 -13.09 8.69
N THR A 179 -25.93 -13.93 9.43
CA THR A 179 -27.31 -14.31 9.11
C THR A 179 -28.35 -13.44 9.83
N SER A 180 -28.06 -12.98 11.05
CA SER A 180 -28.97 -12.11 11.84
C SER A 180 -28.88 -10.63 11.47
N ASN A 181 -27.92 -10.24 10.63
CA ASN A 181 -27.68 -8.86 10.25
C ASN A 181 -27.80 -8.71 8.72
N ASP A 182 -28.85 -8.02 8.29
CA ASP A 182 -29.07 -7.64 6.88
C ASP A 182 -28.02 -6.61 6.43
N PHE A 183 -26.84 -7.11 6.03
CA PHE A 183 -25.72 -6.31 5.56
C PHE A 183 -25.85 -6.04 4.05
N CYS A 184 -25.80 -4.77 3.66
CA CYS A 184 -25.86 -4.36 2.25
C CYS A 184 -24.63 -4.84 1.46
N TYR A 185 -23.46 -4.83 2.09
CA TYR A 185 -22.19 -5.36 1.59
C TYR A 185 -21.19 -5.55 2.74
N ALA A 186 -20.06 -6.17 2.46
CA ALA A 186 -18.91 -6.28 3.36
C ALA A 186 -17.61 -5.83 2.68
N ILE A 187 -16.75 -5.18 3.47
CA ILE A 187 -15.37 -4.85 3.11
C ILE A 187 -14.45 -5.73 3.95
N VAL A 188 -13.66 -6.58 3.30
CA VAL A 188 -12.87 -7.61 3.97
C VAL A 188 -11.39 -7.46 3.58
N ALA A 189 -10.52 -7.17 4.57
CA ALA A 189 -9.12 -6.87 4.32
C ALA A 189 -8.15 -7.92 4.90
N PHE A 190 -7.30 -8.48 4.04
CA PHE A 190 -6.34 -9.54 4.34
C PHE A 190 -5.03 -9.36 3.57
N GLY A 191 -3.98 -10.04 4.01
CA GLY A 191 -2.63 -9.82 3.52
C GLY A 191 -1.56 -10.58 4.30
N ALA A 192 -0.30 -10.26 4.02
CA ALA A 192 0.85 -10.83 4.71
C ALA A 192 2.01 -9.79 4.80
N PRO A 193 2.34 -9.28 6.00
CA PRO A 193 3.49 -8.40 6.19
C PRO A 193 4.77 -9.21 6.42
N TYR A 194 5.83 -8.92 5.67
CA TYR A 194 7.15 -9.52 5.82
C TYR A 194 8.27 -8.55 5.40
N ALA A 195 9.52 -8.92 5.65
CA ALA A 195 10.70 -8.21 5.16
C ALA A 195 11.88 -9.19 5.01
N GLU A 196 12.71 -8.96 3.98
CA GLU A 196 13.94 -9.71 3.71
C GLU A 196 13.71 -11.24 3.70
N SER A 197 14.65 -12.04 4.20
CA SER A 197 14.57 -13.51 4.16
C SER A 197 13.43 -14.12 4.98
N ARG A 198 12.70 -13.33 5.78
CA ARG A 198 11.44 -13.79 6.40
C ARG A 198 10.25 -13.78 5.43
N GLY A 199 10.41 -13.17 4.26
CA GLY A 199 9.45 -13.19 3.17
C GLY A 199 9.79 -14.15 2.04
N ASP A 200 10.95 -14.79 2.05
CA ASP A 200 11.30 -15.79 1.02
C ASP A 200 10.35 -16.99 1.18
N ASP A 201 9.59 -17.31 0.14
CA ASP A 201 8.52 -18.32 0.19
C ASP A 201 8.57 -19.22 -1.05
N PRO A 202 8.84 -20.53 -0.92
CA PRO A 202 8.96 -21.43 -2.07
C PRO A 202 7.64 -21.59 -2.84
N GLU A 203 6.50 -21.40 -2.18
CA GLU A 203 5.17 -21.43 -2.79
C GLU A 203 4.61 -20.00 -2.79
N PRO A 204 4.24 -19.42 -3.95
CA PRO A 204 3.68 -18.06 -3.99
C PRO A 204 2.21 -18.01 -3.52
N SER A 205 1.84 -18.81 -2.52
CA SER A 205 0.49 -18.93 -1.98
C SER A 205 0.31 -18.05 -0.74
N ILE A 206 -0.91 -17.59 -0.49
CA ILE A 206 -1.25 -17.05 0.83
C ILE A 206 -1.56 -18.22 1.76
N HIS A 207 -0.56 -18.62 2.54
CA HIS A 207 -0.72 -19.57 3.66
C HIS A 207 -1.43 -18.91 4.86
N PHE A 208 -2.59 -18.27 4.65
CA PHE A 208 -3.30 -17.49 5.68
C PHE A 208 -4.81 -17.75 5.70
N ASP A 209 -5.38 -17.82 6.90
CA ASP A 209 -6.80 -18.07 7.24
C ASP A 209 -7.81 -17.05 6.63
N GLY A 210 -7.32 -16.05 5.90
CA GLY A 210 -8.14 -15.05 5.22
C GLY A 210 -9.06 -15.66 4.16
N ALA A 211 -8.65 -16.73 3.47
CA ALA A 211 -9.47 -17.40 2.47
C ALA A 211 -10.77 -17.97 3.07
N GLU A 212 -10.69 -18.59 4.26
CA GLU A 212 -11.86 -19.13 4.96
C GLU A 212 -12.82 -18.03 5.40
N VAL A 213 -12.30 -16.95 5.99
CA VAL A 213 -13.13 -15.81 6.42
C VAL A 213 -13.76 -15.10 5.23
N VAL A 214 -13.03 -14.90 4.12
CA VAL A 214 -13.60 -14.33 2.90
C VAL A 214 -14.71 -15.22 2.35
N ARG A 215 -14.52 -16.54 2.28
CA ARG A 215 -15.56 -17.49 1.82
C ARG A 215 -16.80 -17.43 2.71
N LEU A 216 -16.61 -17.48 4.03
CA LEU A 216 -17.67 -17.40 5.03
C LEU A 216 -18.53 -16.13 4.88
N VAL A 217 -17.88 -14.97 4.70
CA VAL A 217 -18.59 -13.69 4.51
C VAL A 217 -19.25 -13.61 3.13
N ALA A 218 -18.52 -13.96 2.06
CA ALA A 218 -18.97 -13.86 0.68
C ALA A 218 -20.09 -14.86 0.30
N GLU A 219 -20.33 -15.88 1.12
CA GLU A 219 -21.50 -16.75 1.02
C GLU A 219 -22.81 -16.11 1.50
N LYS A 220 -22.73 -15.07 2.34
CA LYS A 220 -23.90 -14.44 2.97
C LYS A 220 -24.08 -12.97 2.59
N VAL A 221 -22.98 -12.27 2.28
CA VAL A 221 -22.96 -10.81 2.08
C VAL A 221 -22.17 -10.46 0.82
N PRO A 222 -22.66 -9.53 -0.04
CA PRO A 222 -21.91 -9.04 -1.20
C PRO A 222 -20.50 -8.52 -0.82
N THR A 223 -19.51 -9.23 -1.38
CA THR A 223 -18.07 -9.25 -1.08
C THR A 223 -17.11 -8.24 -1.76
N VAL A 224 -16.55 -7.19 -1.14
CA VAL A 224 -15.27 -6.62 -1.65
C VAL A 224 -14.08 -7.05 -0.79
N VAL A 225 -13.05 -7.59 -1.42
CA VAL A 225 -11.77 -7.94 -0.78
C VAL A 225 -10.71 -6.90 -1.09
N ILE A 226 -10.05 -6.41 -0.05
CA ILE A 226 -8.84 -5.57 -0.12
C ILE A 226 -7.64 -6.44 0.23
N LEU A 227 -6.80 -6.72 -0.76
CA LEU A 227 -5.65 -7.61 -0.66
C LEU A 227 -4.37 -6.80 -0.44
N MET A 228 -3.77 -6.90 0.74
CA MET A 228 -2.57 -6.16 1.14
C MET A 228 -1.33 -7.06 1.14
N THR A 229 -0.64 -7.19 0.00
CA THR A 229 0.52 -8.08 -0.15
C THR A 229 1.72 -7.40 -0.80
N GLY A 230 2.92 -7.76 -0.37
CA GLY A 230 4.17 -7.29 -0.98
C GLY A 230 4.54 -7.97 -2.31
N ARG A 231 3.62 -8.72 -2.93
CA ARG A 231 3.86 -9.49 -4.16
C ARG A 231 2.56 -10.00 -4.77
N LEU A 232 2.66 -10.48 -6.02
CA LEU A 232 1.67 -11.39 -6.61
C LEU A 232 1.60 -12.70 -5.81
N VAL A 233 0.38 -13.20 -5.68
CA VAL A 233 0.01 -14.33 -4.82
C VAL A 233 -1.06 -15.16 -5.49
N VAL A 234 -1.00 -16.48 -5.29
CA VAL A 234 -2.04 -17.41 -5.72
C VAL A 234 -3.24 -17.28 -4.77
N LEU A 235 -4.40 -16.99 -5.35
CA LEU A 235 -5.68 -16.94 -4.66
C LEU A 235 -6.48 -18.22 -4.93
N ASP A 236 -7.16 -18.73 -3.90
CA ASP A 236 -8.12 -19.84 -4.02
C ASP A 236 -9.21 -19.48 -5.07
N PRO A 237 -9.39 -20.26 -6.15
CA PRO A 237 -10.42 -19.99 -7.15
C PRO A 237 -11.84 -19.89 -6.54
N THR A 238 -12.12 -20.63 -5.47
CA THR A 238 -13.43 -20.58 -4.78
C THR A 238 -13.66 -19.26 -4.04
N VAL A 239 -12.59 -18.54 -3.66
CA VAL A 239 -12.69 -17.14 -3.21
C VAL A 239 -13.06 -16.25 -4.38
N LEU A 240 -12.37 -16.37 -5.52
CA LEU A 240 -12.63 -15.57 -6.71
C LEU A 240 -14.05 -15.75 -7.26
N GLU A 241 -14.64 -16.94 -7.17
CA GLU A 241 -16.03 -17.21 -7.55
C GLU A 241 -17.05 -16.49 -6.64
N LYS A 242 -16.77 -16.41 -5.32
CA LYS A 242 -17.71 -15.89 -4.31
C LYS A 242 -17.60 -14.39 -4.07
N VAL A 243 -16.44 -13.77 -4.24
CA VAL A 243 -16.32 -12.31 -4.05
C VAL A 243 -16.97 -11.55 -5.21
N GLU A 244 -17.54 -10.39 -4.94
CA GLU A 244 -18.01 -9.49 -6.00
C GLU A 244 -16.84 -8.70 -6.57
N ALA A 245 -16.02 -8.08 -5.72
CA ALA A 245 -14.86 -7.31 -6.13
C ALA A 245 -13.58 -7.71 -5.38
N LEU A 246 -12.44 -7.52 -6.04
CA LEU A 246 -11.10 -7.77 -5.52
C LEU A 246 -10.17 -6.65 -5.95
N VAL A 247 -9.55 -5.99 -4.97
CA VAL A 247 -8.57 -4.91 -5.16
C VAL A 247 -7.24 -5.34 -4.55
N ALA A 248 -6.18 -5.41 -5.35
CA ALA A 248 -4.81 -5.49 -4.84
C ALA A 248 -4.36 -4.10 -4.43
N ALA A 249 -4.13 -3.91 -3.13
CA ALA A 249 -3.72 -2.65 -2.51
C ALA A 249 -2.23 -2.60 -2.17
N TRP A 250 -1.49 -3.69 -2.43
CA TRP A 250 -0.07 -3.83 -2.12
C TRP A 250 0.24 -3.62 -0.63
N LEU A 251 1.24 -2.79 -0.31
CA LEU A 251 1.50 -2.30 1.04
C LEU A 251 1.28 -0.78 1.04
N PRO A 252 0.03 -0.30 1.21
CA PRO A 252 -0.32 1.09 0.92
C PRO A 252 0.19 2.09 1.98
N GLY A 253 0.87 1.66 3.03
CA GLY A 253 1.48 2.60 3.98
C GLY A 253 0.43 3.31 4.85
N THR A 254 0.65 4.59 5.15
CA THR A 254 -0.06 5.28 6.25
C THR A 254 -1.39 5.92 5.88
N GLU A 255 -1.72 6.07 4.60
CA GLU A 255 -2.85 6.90 4.16
C GLU A 255 -4.00 6.03 3.61
N GLY A 256 -4.66 5.27 4.50
CA GLY A 256 -5.72 4.31 4.16
C GLY A 256 -6.95 4.89 3.43
N ASP A 257 -7.11 6.22 3.45
CA ASP A 257 -8.17 6.93 2.75
C ASP A 257 -8.19 6.64 1.24
N GLY A 258 -7.02 6.45 0.62
CA GLY A 258 -6.90 6.24 -0.83
C GLY A 258 -7.54 4.94 -1.29
N ILE A 259 -7.62 3.95 -0.39
CA ILE A 259 -8.37 2.71 -0.59
C ILE A 259 -9.88 3.03 -0.61
N THR A 260 -10.35 3.86 0.33
CA THR A 260 -11.77 4.23 0.41
C THR A 260 -12.20 5.10 -0.77
N ASP A 261 -11.32 5.95 -1.30
CA ASP A 261 -11.61 6.75 -2.48
C ASP A 261 -11.89 5.86 -3.71
N VAL A 262 -11.14 4.77 -3.91
CA VAL A 262 -11.42 3.82 -5.00
C VAL A 262 -12.67 2.98 -4.75
N VAL A 263 -12.89 2.50 -3.52
CA VAL A 263 -14.03 1.62 -3.21
C VAL A 263 -15.39 2.31 -3.36
N PHE A 264 -15.46 3.63 -3.13
CA PHE A 264 -16.71 4.38 -3.01
C PHE A 264 -16.87 5.60 -3.94
N ALA A 265 -16.01 5.81 -4.95
CA ALA A 265 -16.14 6.94 -5.86
C ALA A 265 -16.44 6.49 -7.29
N ASP A 266 -17.15 7.34 -8.04
CA ASP A 266 -17.40 7.21 -9.49
C ASP A 266 -16.15 7.46 -10.35
N ILE A 267 -14.96 7.30 -9.78
CA ILE A 267 -13.70 7.49 -10.49
C ILE A 267 -13.45 6.23 -11.30
N GLY A 268 -13.50 6.36 -12.63
CA GLY A 268 -13.00 5.33 -13.51
C GLY A 268 -11.53 5.07 -13.18
N LEU A 269 -11.25 3.89 -12.63
CA LEU A 269 -9.90 3.38 -12.53
C LEU A 269 -9.31 3.31 -13.94
N GLU A 270 -8.17 3.95 -14.16
CA GLU A 270 -7.40 3.75 -15.39
C GLU A 270 -6.96 2.28 -15.41
N MET A 271 -7.64 1.48 -16.24
CA MET A 271 -7.24 0.10 -16.50
C MET A 271 -6.01 0.14 -17.40
N PHE A 272 -4.86 -0.16 -16.82
CA PHE A 272 -3.61 -0.45 -17.53
C PHE A 272 -3.57 -1.93 -17.93
#